data_AF-A0A1M5AAT9-F1
#
_entry.id   AF-A0A1M5AAT9-F1
#
_cell.length_a   1.000
_cell.length_b   1.000
_cell.length_c   1.000
_cell.angle_alpha   90.00
_cell.angle_beta   90.00
_cell.angle_gamma   90.00
#
_symmetry.space_group_name_H-M   'P 1'
#
loop_
_entity.id
_entity.type
_entity.pdbx_description
1 polymer ?
#
loop_
_entity_poly.entity_id
_entity_poly.type
_entity_poly.pdbx_seq_one_letter_code
_entity_poly.pdbx_strand_id
1 'polypeptide(L)'
;MYNHGYQLIGISLTTSTRQGECKLKGFEVIHRVRQIGGDESKAILITGLKKEYKEDSNRGTKKLQEDLSFVTGTAEDKIVVFGVDDWADIGDKICEEVFR
;
A
#
# COMPACT_ATOMS: atom_id res chain seq x y z
N MET A 1 31.22 -0.23 4.69
CA MET A 1 30.36 0.87 5.17
C MET A 1 29.03 0.24 5.58
N TYR A 2 28.79 0.04 6.88
CA TYR A 2 27.55 -0.60 7.37
C TYR A 2 26.49 0.48 7.54
N ASN A 3 25.62 0.64 6.53
CA ASN A 3 24.47 1.54 6.62
C ASN A 3 23.34 0.80 7.34
N HIS A 4 23.18 1.03 8.64
CA HIS A 4 21.88 0.80 9.28
C HIS A 4 21.02 2.03 8.98
N GLY A 5 20.60 2.17 7.71
CA GLY A 5 19.72 3.25 7.28
C GLY A 5 18.32 3.05 7.84
N TYR A 6 17.66 4.13 8.25
CA TYR A 6 16.24 4.08 8.59
C TYR A 6 15.41 4.09 7.31
N GLN A 7 14.47 3.14 7.18
CA GLN A 7 13.48 3.17 6.11
C GLN A 7 12.27 4.00 6.55
N LEU A 8 11.89 5.01 5.74
CA LEU A 8 10.65 5.74 5.98
C LEU A 8 9.46 4.90 5.51
N ILE A 9 8.47 4.72 6.39
CA ILE A 9 7.24 4.00 6.10
C ILE A 9 6.06 4.94 6.31
N GLY A 10 5.25 5.12 5.27
CA GLY A 10 4.01 5.89 5.37
C GLY A 10 2.80 4.97 5.29
N ILE A 11 1.87 5.15 6.22
CA ILE A 11 0.62 4.39 6.28
C ILE A 11 -0.53 5.35 6.00
N SER A 12 -1.37 5.00 5.03
CA SER A 12 -2.63 5.69 4.74
C SER A 12 -3.80 4.75 4.95
N LEU A 13 -4.85 5.23 5.62
CA LEU A 13 -6.02 4.44 6.00
C LEU A 13 -7.30 5.06 5.44
N THR A 14 -8.19 4.22 4.92
CA THR A 14 -9.56 4.59 4.56
C THR A 14 -10.52 3.43 4.79
N THR A 15 -11.76 3.73 5.18
CA THR A 15 -12.86 2.75 5.22
C THR A 15 -13.59 2.64 3.90
N SER A 16 -13.19 3.43 2.88
CA SER A 16 -13.82 3.38 1.57
C SER A 16 -13.66 2.02 0.92
N THR A 17 -14.74 1.58 0.28
CA THR A 17 -14.78 0.38 -0.56
C THR A 17 -14.70 0.74 -2.04
N ARG A 18 -14.54 2.03 -2.40
CA ARG A 18 -14.52 2.50 -3.79
C ARG A 18 -13.08 2.48 -4.31
N GLN A 19 -12.82 1.69 -5.37
CA GLN A 19 -11.49 1.51 -5.96
C GLN A 19 -10.81 2.84 -6.28
N GLY A 20 -11.53 3.77 -6.91
CA GLY A 20 -10.98 5.09 -7.29
C GLY A 20 -10.56 5.95 -6.10
N GLU A 21 -11.33 5.97 -5.01
CA GLU A 21 -10.98 6.71 -3.79
C GLU A 21 -9.75 6.11 -3.12
N CYS A 22 -9.68 4.78 -3.05
CA CYS A 22 -8.52 4.08 -2.53
C CYS A 22 -7.27 4.35 -3.38
N LYS A 23 -7.41 4.42 -4.71
CA LYS A 23 -6.32 4.78 -5.63
C LYS A 23 -5.78 6.19 -5.38
N LEU A 24 -6.65 7.18 -5.19
CA LEU A 24 -6.23 8.55 -4.86
C LEU A 24 -5.44 8.60 -3.54
N LYS A 25 -5.86 7.85 -2.52
CA LYS A 25 -5.13 7.74 -1.25
C LYS A 25 -3.78 7.03 -1.41
N GLY A 26 -3.72 6.00 -2.25
CA GLY A 26 -2.48 5.32 -2.64
C GLY A 26 -1.48 6.27 -3.30
N PHE A 27 -1.92 7.06 -4.29
CA PHE A 27 -1.08 8.08 -4.92
C PHE A 27 -0.50 9.05 -3.89
N GLU A 28 -1.35 9.58 -3.01
CA GLU A 28 -0.95 10.55 -2.00
C GLU A 28 0.19 10.00 -1.12
N VAL A 29 0.02 8.79 -0.57
CA VAL A 29 1.01 8.22 0.35
C VAL A 29 2.32 7.88 -0.36
N ILE A 30 2.27 7.28 -1.55
CA ILE A 30 3.46 6.93 -2.34
C ILE A 30 4.29 8.19 -2.65
N HIS A 31 3.66 9.25 -3.13
CA HIS A 31 4.38 10.48 -3.45
C HIS A 31 4.97 11.14 -2.21
N ARG A 32 4.23 11.20 -1.09
CA ARG A 32 4.72 11.82 0.15
C ARG A 32 5.89 11.07 0.75
N VAL A 33 5.82 9.74 0.85
CA VAL A 33 6.92 8.96 1.44
C VAL A 33 8.17 9.07 0.59
N ARG A 34 8.03 9.00 -0.75
CA ARG A 34 9.16 9.13 -1.66
C ARG A 34 9.81 10.52 -1.61
N GLN A 35 9.00 11.59 -1.48
CA GLN A 35 9.52 12.96 -1.34
C GLN A 35 10.33 13.17 -0.05
N ILE A 36 9.98 12.47 1.03
CA ILE A 36 10.62 12.67 2.35
C ILE A 36 11.78 11.69 2.56
N GLY A 37 11.57 10.40 2.28
CA GLY A 37 12.52 9.32 2.58
C GLY A 37 13.27 8.78 1.37
N GLY A 38 13.04 9.33 0.17
CA GLY A 38 13.67 8.86 -1.06
C GLY A 38 13.13 7.52 -1.56
N ASP A 39 13.81 6.95 -2.55
CA ASP A 39 13.38 5.74 -3.28
C ASP A 39 13.33 4.47 -2.40
N GLU A 40 14.02 4.46 -1.26
CA GLU A 40 13.99 3.32 -0.34
C GLU A 40 12.72 3.26 0.52
N SER A 41 11.92 4.33 0.54
CA SER A 41 10.70 4.43 1.34
C SER A 41 9.64 3.39 0.95
N LYS A 42 8.80 3.02 1.92
CA LYS A 42 7.69 2.08 1.71
C LYS A 42 6.34 2.75 1.99
N ALA A 43 5.36 2.47 1.15
CA ALA A 43 3.98 2.92 1.32
C ALA A 43 3.08 1.74 1.68
N ILE A 44 2.26 1.92 2.72
CA ILE A 44 1.21 0.97 3.10
C ILE A 44 -0.13 1.69 2.97
N LEU A 45 -1.06 1.08 2.24
CA LEU A 45 -2.42 1.55 2.09
C LEU A 45 -3.39 0.53 2.69
N ILE A 46 -4.16 0.93 3.68
CA ILE A 46 -5.22 0.12 4.28
C ILE A 46 -6.57 0.64 3.79
N THR A 47 -7.39 -0.25 3.24
CA THR A 47 -8.66 0.10 2.58
C THR A 47 -9.82 -0.75 3.09
N GLY A 48 -11.05 -0.36 2.75
CA GLY A 48 -12.24 -1.21 2.90
C GLY A 48 -12.51 -2.13 1.71
N LEU A 49 -11.59 -2.24 0.75
CA LEU A 49 -11.74 -3.17 -0.37
C LEU A 49 -11.58 -4.60 0.09
N LYS A 50 -12.31 -5.52 -0.53
CA LYS A 50 -11.99 -6.94 -0.45
C LYS A 50 -10.74 -7.24 -1.26
N LYS A 51 -10.08 -8.35 -0.96
CA LYS A 51 -8.94 -8.85 -1.71
C LYS A 51 -9.29 -9.03 -3.19
N GLU A 52 -10.43 -9.66 -3.46
CA GLU A 52 -10.97 -9.92 -4.80
C GLU A 52 -12.51 -9.80 -4.80
N TYR A 53 -13.08 -9.40 -5.93
CA TYR A 53 -14.53 -9.36 -6.18
C TYR A 53 -14.88 -10.35 -7.27
N LYS A 54 -15.83 -11.27 -7.02
CA LYS A 54 -16.19 -12.33 -7.97
C LYS A 54 -16.82 -11.77 -9.24
N GLU A 55 -17.54 -10.68 -9.11
CA GLU A 55 -18.25 -9.98 -10.17
C GLU A 55 -17.37 -8.98 -10.97
N ASP A 56 -16.18 -8.64 -10.48
CA ASP A 56 -15.29 -7.65 -11.09
C ASP A 56 -13.81 -7.97 -10.83
N SER A 57 -13.17 -8.62 -11.79
CA SER A 57 -11.75 -8.98 -11.73
C SER A 57 -10.80 -7.78 -11.82
N ASN A 58 -11.30 -6.59 -12.17
CA ASN A 58 -10.53 -5.35 -12.18
C ASN A 58 -10.63 -4.57 -10.86
N ARG A 59 -11.15 -5.20 -9.81
CA ARG A 59 -11.30 -4.61 -8.48
C ARG A 59 -10.69 -5.50 -7.41
N GLY A 60 -10.23 -4.85 -6.34
CA GLY A 60 -9.64 -5.52 -5.19
C GLY A 60 -8.26 -4.97 -4.87
N THR A 61 -7.70 -5.45 -3.76
CA THR A 61 -6.42 -4.94 -3.24
C THR A 61 -5.25 -5.24 -4.16
N LYS A 62 -5.19 -6.47 -4.70
CA LYS A 62 -4.15 -6.87 -5.66
C LYS A 62 -4.17 -5.97 -6.89
N LYS A 63 -5.34 -5.79 -7.49
CA LYS A 63 -5.48 -4.94 -8.67
C LYS A 63 -5.13 -3.48 -8.37
N LEU A 64 -5.51 -2.99 -7.19
CA LEU A 64 -5.15 -1.65 -6.75
C LEU A 64 -3.63 -1.47 -6.61
N GLN A 65 -2.93 -2.46 -6.05
CA GLN A 65 -1.49 -2.43 -5.89
C GLN A 65 -0.76 -2.42 -7.25
N GLU A 66 -1.14 -3.31 -8.16
CA GLU A 66 -0.62 -3.35 -9.53
C GLU A 66 -0.83 -2.01 -10.24
N ASP A 67 -2.04 -1.45 -10.15
CA ASP A 67 -2.40 -0.16 -10.75
C ASP A 67 -1.55 0.98 -10.18
N LEU A 68 -1.33 1.00 -8.86
CA LEU A 68 -0.54 2.04 -8.19
C LEU A 68 0.93 1.91 -8.55
N SER A 69 1.49 0.70 -8.57
CA SER A 69 2.86 0.44 -8.99
C SER A 69 3.08 0.92 -10.44
N PHE A 70 2.20 0.51 -11.36
CA PHE A 70 2.27 0.89 -12.77
C PHE A 70 2.20 2.41 -12.98
N VAL A 71 1.21 3.10 -12.39
CA VAL A 71 1.01 4.53 -12.68
C VAL A 71 2.02 5.42 -11.96
N THR A 72 2.54 5.00 -10.80
CA THR A 72 3.54 5.80 -10.06
C THR A 72 4.99 5.49 -10.45
N GLY A 73 5.21 4.41 -11.20
CA GLY A 73 6.55 3.87 -11.46
C GLY A 73 7.26 3.38 -10.20
N THR A 74 6.52 3.11 -9.13
CA THR A 74 7.06 2.59 -7.87
C THR A 74 7.18 1.08 -7.97
N ALA A 75 8.30 0.52 -7.51
CA ALA A 75 8.48 -0.92 -7.47
C ALA A 75 7.39 -1.58 -6.61
N GLU A 76 6.90 -2.74 -7.05
CA GLU A 76 5.72 -3.38 -6.45
C GLU A 76 5.96 -3.80 -4.98
N ASP A 77 7.21 -4.06 -4.59
CA ASP A 77 7.63 -4.36 -3.21
C ASP A 77 7.69 -3.12 -2.30
N LYS A 78 7.68 -1.91 -2.86
CA LYS A 78 7.66 -0.65 -2.11
C LYS A 78 6.24 -0.16 -1.81
N ILE A 79 5.21 -0.86 -2.29
CA ILE A 79 3.81 -0.59 -1.96
C ILE A 79 3.10 -1.86 -1.50
N VAL A 80 2.36 -1.75 -0.40
CA VAL A 80 1.48 -2.83 0.06
C VAL A 80 0.06 -2.30 0.25
N VAL A 81 -0.93 -3.02 -0.28
CA VAL A 81 -2.35 -2.69 -0.13
C VAL A 81 -3.06 -3.77 0.68
N PHE A 82 -3.55 -3.39 1.86
CA PHE A 82 -4.38 -4.24 2.72
C PHE A 82 -5.87 -3.93 2.55
N GLY A 83 -6.67 -4.98 2.59
CA GLY A 83 -8.13 -4.93 2.45
C GLY A 83 -8.84 -5.21 3.77
N VAL A 84 -10.17 -5.22 3.72
CA VAL A 84 -11.02 -5.58 4.87
C VAL A 84 -10.75 -7.00 5.37
N ASP A 85 -10.32 -7.89 4.47
CA ASP A 85 -9.96 -9.27 4.80
C ASP A 85 -8.70 -9.36 5.68
N ASP A 86 -7.91 -8.28 5.75
CA ASP A 86 -6.67 -8.21 6.53
C ASP A 86 -6.83 -7.47 7.86
N TRP A 87 -8.02 -6.95 8.19
CA TRP A 87 -8.19 -6.08 9.35
C TRP A 87 -8.06 -6.80 10.69
N ALA A 88 -8.43 -8.09 10.74
CA ALA A 88 -8.40 -8.87 11.98
C ALA A 88 -6.98 -9.05 12.54
N ASP A 89 -5.99 -9.10 11.65
CA ASP A 89 -4.57 -9.36 11.92
C ASP A 89 -3.66 -8.27 11.35
N ILE A 90 -4.19 -7.06 11.14
CA ILE A 90 -3.49 -5.98 10.42
C ILE A 90 -2.19 -5.55 11.11
N GLY A 91 -2.14 -5.60 12.44
CA GLY A 91 -0.94 -5.24 13.20
C GLY A 91 0.22 -6.19 12.90
N ASP A 92 -0.05 -7.49 12.89
CA ASP A 92 0.95 -8.53 12.61
C ASP A 92 1.43 -8.42 11.16
N LYS A 93 0.50 -8.20 10.21
CA LYS A 93 0.83 -8.00 8.79
C LYS A 93 1.69 -6.77 8.54
N ILE A 94 1.41 -5.66 9.21
CA ILE A 94 2.26 -4.46 9.13
C ILE A 94 3.65 -4.78 9.68
N CYS A 95 3.75 -5.44 10.84
CA CYS A 95 5.03 -5.82 11.43
C CYS A 95 5.85 -6.71 10.48
N GLU A 96 5.23 -7.70 9.84
CA GLU A 96 5.89 -8.53 8.82
C GLU A 96 6.41 -7.70 7.64
N GLU A 97 5.65 -6.70 7.18
CA GLU A 97 6.07 -5.87 6.05
C GLU A 97 7.15 -4.85 6.40
N VAL A 98 7.23 -4.42 7.67
CA VAL A 98 8.16 -3.39 8.15
C VAL A 98 9.48 -3.98 8.63
N PHE A 99 9.45 -5.14 9.28
CA PHE A 99 10.62 -5.73 9.95
C PHE A 99 11.17 -6.99 9.28
N ARG A 100 10.75 -7.27 8.03
CA ARG A 100 11.32 -8.33 7.20
C ARG A 100 12.76 -8.06 6.80
#